data_AF-A0A7J4T3R1-F1
#
_entry.id   AF-A0A7J4T3R1-F1
#
_cell.length_a   1.000
_cell.length_b   1.000
_cell.length_c   1.000
_cell.angle_alpha   90.00
_cell.angle_beta   90.00
_cell.angle_gamma   90.00
#
_symmetry.space_group_name_H-M   'P 1'
#
loop_
_entity.id
_entity.type
_entity.pdbx_description
1 polymer ?
#
loop_
_entity_poly.entity_id
_entity_poly.type
_entity_poly.pdbx_seq_one_letter_code
_entity_poly.pdbx_strand_id
1 'polypeptide(L)'
;MDDKYDLRGLLFSTFEDLIPKVLEGTPLEDSSAQIAFGLATFAVVNIVFLMLFFSQFAILWIERKAVARMNDRRGATTALRSLWVGENGVTAGEWWNMLPFGLGKPIGGLNKFLNKKFGNQDEKFATVDRVNNRSWMGYSIFPGFFQNVADGMKFLVKEHMVPQRADKLIFEVSPFLIVSSTLLILGIIPLSSGMYATNPELSILYAIAIFGIAPIGVFFAGWSSNNKYTLIGGIRSAAQLTAYEIPLLLTLLSVAVLSGTFNIIESVHFQHSAGSWNLFLMPLGAGLFLLTMIAEVERVPFDMPEAEAELVEGWWTEYGGMRFGMLFMAEYIRTYAACFLFTHFFLGGWHLPFQGLISQIPLLGDAYLLIPGAIVVLLKAWLVFLVVFVWARFSLARIRTDQILEFGWRILLPLAVLQVVLAGVYRLYLFDPNEMKDTAAGGWAWDAFGIPMLVPILTTVVWLGIFVLFLNDEDKSGNTERMFHVYTEKPAGTYVPGQE
;
A
#
# COMPACT_ATOMS: atom_id res chain seq x y z
N MET A 1 17.25 19.07 -11.11
CA MET A 1 16.33 17.94 -10.80
C MET A 1 16.59 17.37 -9.42
N ASP A 2 17.70 17.76 -8.79
CA ASP A 2 18.06 17.35 -7.44
C ASP A 2 17.09 17.92 -6.42
N ASP A 3 16.55 17.04 -5.58
CA ASP A 3 15.87 17.44 -4.37
C ASP A 3 16.84 18.31 -3.57
N LYS A 4 16.39 19.49 -3.10
CA LYS A 4 17.20 20.32 -2.20
C LYS A 4 17.59 19.53 -0.94
N TYR A 5 16.85 18.46 -0.65
CA TYR A 5 17.04 17.52 0.45
C TYR A 5 17.69 16.21 -0.03
N ASP A 6 18.94 16.28 -0.51
CA ASP A 6 19.75 15.09 -0.77
C ASP A 6 20.34 14.51 0.53
N LEU A 7 19.54 13.69 1.22
CA LEU A 7 19.95 13.00 2.45
C LEU A 7 21.15 12.10 2.20
N ARG A 8 21.19 11.41 1.06
CA ARG A 8 22.26 10.48 0.72
C ARG A 8 23.57 11.25 0.54
N GLY A 9 23.61 12.29 -0.30
CA GLY A 9 24.80 13.11 -0.49
C GLY A 9 25.29 13.77 0.80
N LEU A 10 24.38 14.21 1.67
CA LEU A 10 24.74 14.79 2.97
C LEU A 10 25.40 13.77 3.89
N LEU A 11 24.84 12.57 4.02
CA LEU A 11 25.41 11.54 4.90
C LEU A 11 26.74 11.04 4.34
N PHE A 12 26.83 10.77 3.05
CA PHE A 12 28.08 10.33 2.42
C PHE A 12 29.20 11.35 2.62
N SER A 13 28.96 12.63 2.32
CA SER A 13 29.98 13.68 2.54
C SER A 13 30.38 13.81 4.02
N THR A 14 29.42 13.72 4.94
CA THR A 14 29.71 13.79 6.39
C THR A 14 30.59 12.63 6.86
N PHE A 15 30.28 11.40 6.45
CA PHE A 15 31.05 10.22 6.86
C PHE A 15 32.41 10.13 6.16
N GLU A 16 32.48 10.50 4.87
CA GLU A 16 33.75 10.59 4.12
C GLU A 16 34.70 11.62 4.72
N ASP A 17 34.19 12.73 5.29
CA ASP A 17 35.03 13.74 5.95
C ASP A 17 35.42 13.39 7.39
N LEU A 18 34.54 12.69 8.13
CA LEU A 18 34.70 12.44 9.57
C LEU A 18 35.54 11.18 9.85
N ILE A 19 35.28 10.09 9.13
CA ILE A 19 35.86 8.77 9.44
C ILE A 19 37.37 8.74 9.23
N PRO A 20 37.95 9.30 8.15
CA PRO A 20 39.40 9.37 7.99
C PRO A 20 40.08 10.15 9.13
N LYS A 21 39.49 11.27 9.59
CA LYS A 21 40.02 12.08 10.70
C LYS A 21 39.99 11.36 12.05
N VAL A 22 38.99 10.50 12.26
CA VAL A 22 38.85 9.72 13.50
C VAL A 22 39.79 8.51 13.51
N LEU A 23 40.08 7.94 12.34
CA LEU A 23 40.92 6.75 12.19
C LEU A 23 42.39 7.07 11.90
N GLU A 24 42.76 8.34 11.78
CA GLU A 24 44.13 8.80 11.60
C GLU A 24 45.03 8.29 12.74
N GLY A 25 46.11 7.59 12.40
CA GLY A 25 47.04 6.99 13.37
C GLY A 25 46.56 5.68 14.01
N THR A 26 45.48 5.08 13.50
CA THR A 26 44.99 3.76 13.93
C THR A 26 45.35 2.69 12.89
N PRO A 27 45.44 1.39 13.26
CA PRO A 27 45.69 0.31 12.31
C PRO A 27 44.57 0.12 11.27
N LEU A 28 43.46 0.86 11.37
CA LEU A 28 42.33 0.82 10.44
C LEU A 28 42.34 1.99 9.44
N GLU A 29 43.37 2.83 9.44
CA GLU A 29 43.50 3.99 8.55
C GLU A 29 43.40 3.60 7.07
N ASP A 30 44.05 2.51 6.66
CA ASP A 30 44.00 1.98 5.28
C ASP A 30 42.58 1.54 4.86
N SER A 31 41.72 1.20 5.83
CA SER A 31 40.33 0.77 5.61
C SER A 31 39.32 1.90 5.84
N SER A 32 39.76 3.11 6.16
CA SER A 32 38.90 4.24 6.55
C SER A 32 37.84 4.57 5.50
N ALA A 33 38.19 4.56 4.21
CA ALA A 33 37.25 4.82 3.12
C ALA A 33 36.16 3.76 3.00
N GLN A 34 36.50 2.48 3.15
CA GLN A 34 35.53 1.38 3.11
C GLN A 34 34.60 1.41 4.33
N ILE A 35 35.14 1.75 5.50
CA ILE A 35 34.38 1.93 6.73
C ILE A 35 33.42 3.12 6.59
N ALA A 36 33.88 4.23 6.03
CA ALA A 36 33.05 5.41 5.76
C ALA A 36 31.88 5.07 4.83
N PHE A 37 32.16 4.39 3.71
CA PHE A 37 31.13 3.93 2.78
C PHE A 37 30.11 2.99 3.45
N GLY A 38 30.59 2.02 4.24
CA GLY A 38 29.75 1.07 4.95
C GLY A 38 28.84 1.73 5.98
N LEU A 39 29.38 2.66 6.79
CA LEU A 39 28.63 3.41 7.79
C LEU A 39 27.63 4.38 7.16
N ALA A 40 28.03 5.10 6.11
CA ALA A 40 27.14 6.00 5.37
C ALA A 40 25.96 5.22 4.76
N THR A 41 26.25 4.08 4.11
CA THR A 41 25.22 3.20 3.54
C THR A 41 24.30 2.67 4.63
N PHE A 42 24.85 2.17 5.74
CA PHE A 42 24.06 1.68 6.87
C PHE A 42 23.16 2.78 7.43
N ALA A 43 23.68 4.00 7.62
CA ALA A 43 22.90 5.14 8.11
C ALA A 43 21.75 5.51 7.16
N VAL A 44 22.04 5.64 5.85
CA VAL A 44 21.03 5.97 4.82
C VAL A 44 19.92 4.91 4.79
N VAL A 45 20.29 3.63 4.73
CA VAL A 45 19.34 2.52 4.69
C VAL A 45 18.44 2.54 5.93
N ASN A 46 19.01 2.69 7.13
CA ASN A 46 18.22 2.72 8.36
C ASN A 46 17.29 3.93 8.41
N ILE A 47 17.76 5.13 8.03
CA ILE A 47 16.93 6.34 8.06
C ILE A 47 15.78 6.25 7.07
N VAL A 48 16.06 5.86 5.82
CA VAL A 48 15.02 5.72 4.78
C VAL A 48 14.02 4.63 5.17
N PHE A 49 14.50 3.50 5.67
CA PHE A 49 13.63 2.40 6.13
C PHE A 49 12.78 2.83 7.33
N LEU A 50 13.34 3.53 8.32
CA LEU A 50 12.59 4.07 9.45
C LEU A 50 11.52 5.07 8.98
N MET A 51 11.84 5.96 8.03
CA MET A 51 10.86 6.88 7.46
C MET A 51 9.70 6.14 6.78
N LEU A 52 9.99 5.11 5.99
CA LEU A 52 8.98 4.25 5.38
C LEU A 52 8.11 3.56 6.43
N PHE A 53 8.72 2.95 7.45
CA PHE A 53 7.99 2.28 8.54
C PHE A 53 7.13 3.22 9.37
N PHE A 54 7.66 4.38 9.78
CA PHE A 54 6.88 5.35 10.54
C PHE A 54 5.72 5.93 9.72
N SER A 55 5.92 6.10 8.42
CA SER A 55 4.85 6.57 7.53
C SER A 55 3.70 5.56 7.39
N GLN A 56 3.94 4.26 7.59
CA GLN A 56 2.89 3.24 7.55
C GLN A 56 1.88 3.38 8.70
N PHE A 57 2.29 3.91 9.86
CA PHE A 57 1.34 4.18 10.95
C PHE A 57 0.23 5.15 10.53
N ALA A 58 0.51 6.07 9.59
CA ALA A 58 -0.49 6.97 9.05
C ALA A 58 -1.54 6.22 8.22
N ILE A 59 -1.16 5.19 7.47
CA ILE A 59 -2.07 4.39 6.63
C ILE A 59 -3.08 3.62 7.47
N LEU A 60 -2.60 2.90 8.49
CA LEU A 60 -3.46 2.17 9.42
C LEU A 60 -4.43 3.10 10.14
N TRP A 61 -3.99 4.33 10.43
CA TRP A 61 -4.84 5.37 10.99
C TRP A 61 -5.86 5.90 9.97
N ILE A 62 -5.45 6.16 8.72
CA ILE A 62 -6.31 6.61 7.62
C ILE A 62 -7.43 5.61 7.40
N GLU A 63 -7.10 4.32 7.25
CA GLU A 63 -8.10 3.27 7.03
C GLU A 63 -9.11 3.26 8.16
N ARG A 64 -8.67 3.07 9.42
CA ARG A 64 -9.58 2.99 10.57
C ARG A 64 -10.48 4.22 10.68
N LYS A 65 -9.96 5.41 10.39
CA LYS A 65 -10.74 6.66 10.45
C LYS A 65 -11.71 6.80 9.27
N ALA A 66 -11.29 6.42 8.07
CA ALA A 66 -12.13 6.43 6.87
C ALA A 66 -13.25 5.39 7.00
N VAL A 67 -12.93 4.17 7.43
CA VAL A 67 -13.86 3.08 7.77
C VAL A 67 -14.88 3.57 8.80
N ALA A 68 -14.41 4.13 9.92
CA ALA A 68 -15.31 4.62 10.97
C ALA A 68 -16.27 5.68 10.41
N ARG A 69 -15.76 6.63 9.61
CA ARG A 69 -16.60 7.68 8.99
C ARG A 69 -17.60 7.14 7.96
N MET A 70 -17.23 6.10 7.21
CA MET A 70 -18.10 5.49 6.19
C MET A 70 -19.19 4.61 6.82
N ASN A 71 -18.86 3.86 7.87
CA ASN A 71 -19.79 2.99 8.59
C ASN A 71 -20.69 3.73 9.58
N ASP A 72 -20.36 4.98 9.90
CA ASP A 72 -21.15 5.81 10.79
C ASP A 72 -22.30 6.54 10.11
N ARG A 73 -23.49 6.37 10.69
CA ARG A 73 -24.48 7.46 10.69
C ARG A 73 -23.97 8.55 11.64
N ARG A 74 -23.12 9.47 11.14
CA ARG A 74 -22.60 10.65 11.85
C ARG A 74 -22.36 10.42 13.37
N GLY A 75 -21.23 9.84 13.80
CA GLY A 75 -20.71 10.10 15.17
C GLY A 75 -20.12 8.99 16.05
N ALA A 76 -19.79 7.79 15.56
CA ALA A 76 -19.09 6.72 16.27
C ALA A 76 -17.63 6.46 15.80
N THR A 77 -16.64 7.18 16.36
CA THR A 77 -15.21 7.02 16.04
C THR A 77 -14.39 6.47 17.21
N THR A 78 -13.75 5.31 17.08
CA THR A 78 -13.04 4.53 18.11
C THR A 78 -12.29 5.32 19.22
N ALA A 79 -12.47 4.89 20.46
CA ALA A 79 -11.88 5.50 21.66
C ALA A 79 -10.43 5.07 21.93
N LEU A 80 -9.64 5.95 22.54
CA LEU A 80 -8.32 5.67 23.15
C LEU A 80 -8.39 4.55 24.22
N ARG A 81 -9.60 4.23 24.71
CA ARG A 81 -9.87 3.17 25.69
C ARG A 81 -9.62 1.75 25.16
N SER A 82 -9.71 1.54 23.84
CA SER A 82 -9.54 0.21 23.22
C SER A 82 -8.10 -0.33 23.35
N LEU A 83 -7.12 0.54 23.62
CA LEU A 83 -5.73 0.12 23.79
C LEU A 83 -5.50 -0.77 25.03
N TRP A 84 -6.37 -0.71 26.06
CA TRP A 84 -6.07 -1.29 27.38
C TRP A 84 -7.25 -1.95 28.10
N VAL A 85 -8.46 -1.86 27.54
CA VAL A 85 -9.68 -2.41 28.15
C VAL A 85 -10.43 -3.12 27.03
N GLY A 86 -10.52 -4.45 27.12
CA GLY A 86 -11.12 -5.30 26.10
C GLY A 86 -12.54 -4.87 25.68
N GLU A 87 -12.96 -5.35 24.51
CA GLU A 87 -14.21 -4.96 23.82
C GLU A 87 -15.51 -5.39 24.51
N ASN A 88 -15.42 -6.27 25.50
CA ASN A 88 -16.58 -6.65 26.31
C ASN A 88 -16.81 -5.53 27.31
N GLY A 89 -17.98 -4.90 27.30
CA GLY A 89 -18.37 -3.74 28.15
C GLY A 89 -18.24 -3.91 29.67
N VAL A 90 -17.57 -4.96 30.14
CA VAL A 90 -16.94 -5.05 31.45
C VAL A 90 -15.63 -4.27 31.36
N THR A 91 -15.48 -3.20 32.13
CA THR A 91 -14.12 -2.71 32.44
C THR A 91 -13.31 -3.93 32.88
N ALA A 92 -12.06 -4.07 32.43
CA ALA A 92 -11.22 -5.23 32.71
C ALA A 92 -10.84 -5.35 34.21
N GLY A 93 -11.73 -4.98 35.13
CA GLY A 93 -11.45 -4.67 36.51
C GLY A 93 -10.37 -3.60 36.65
N GLU A 94 -9.95 -3.39 37.88
CA GLU A 94 -8.67 -2.73 38.14
C GLU A 94 -7.53 -3.75 37.91
N TRP A 95 -7.39 -4.31 36.70
CA TRP A 95 -6.34 -5.32 36.39
C TRP A 95 -4.94 -4.82 36.72
N TRP A 96 -4.71 -3.52 36.66
CA TRP A 96 -3.46 -2.89 37.08
C TRP A 96 -3.14 -3.18 38.55
N ASN A 97 -4.13 -3.44 39.42
CA ASN A 97 -3.88 -3.88 40.80
C ASN A 97 -3.26 -5.28 40.89
N MET A 98 -3.31 -6.07 39.82
CA MET A 98 -2.67 -7.39 39.74
C MET A 98 -1.18 -7.30 39.36
N LEU A 99 -0.68 -6.11 39.01
CA LEU A 99 0.73 -5.93 38.65
C LEU A 99 1.64 -5.98 39.90
N PRO A 100 2.69 -6.81 39.89
CA PRO A 100 3.63 -6.90 41.00
C PRO A 100 4.45 -5.61 41.16
N PHE A 101 5.08 -5.44 42.33
CA PHE A 101 5.98 -4.32 42.64
C PHE A 101 5.34 -2.92 42.70
N GLY A 102 4.01 -2.83 42.87
CA GLY A 102 3.33 -1.54 43.05
C GLY A 102 3.23 -0.70 41.77
N LEU A 103 3.67 -1.24 40.63
CA LEU A 103 3.51 -0.67 39.29
C LEU A 103 2.04 -0.45 38.90
N GLY A 104 1.12 -1.12 39.59
CA GLY A 104 -0.32 -0.94 39.42
C GLY A 104 -0.85 0.45 39.76
N LYS A 105 -0.27 1.14 40.75
CA LYS A 105 -0.72 2.48 41.15
C LYS A 105 -0.48 3.56 40.09
N PRO A 106 0.73 3.70 39.50
CA PRO A 106 0.95 4.68 38.44
C PRO A 106 0.15 4.35 37.17
N ILE A 107 0.03 3.07 36.79
CA ILE A 107 -0.74 2.65 35.61
C ILE A 107 -2.24 2.88 35.83
N GLY A 108 -2.76 2.55 37.01
CA GLY A 108 -4.15 2.83 37.39
C GLY A 108 -4.45 4.33 37.45
N GLY A 109 -3.51 5.13 37.94
CA GLY A 109 -3.60 6.60 37.95
C GLY A 109 -3.66 7.18 36.53
N LEU A 110 -2.77 6.71 35.65
CA LEU A 110 -2.76 7.09 34.24
C LEU A 110 -4.05 6.67 33.54
N ASN A 111 -4.54 5.45 33.78
CA ASN A 111 -5.78 4.97 33.18
C ASN A 111 -7.01 5.76 33.65
N LYS A 112 -7.12 6.06 34.96
CA LYS A 112 -8.17 6.93 35.51
C LYS A 112 -8.10 8.34 34.95
N PHE A 113 -6.89 8.90 34.79
CA PHE A 113 -6.68 10.21 34.17
C PHE A 113 -7.13 10.21 32.71
N LEU A 114 -6.69 9.23 31.92
CA LEU A 114 -7.07 9.08 30.52
C LEU A 114 -8.58 8.90 30.35
N ASN A 115 -9.22 8.07 31.18
CA ASN A 115 -10.66 7.86 31.11
C ASN A 115 -11.47 9.09 31.55
N LYS A 116 -10.94 9.92 32.47
CA LYS A 116 -11.58 11.18 32.88
C LYS A 116 -11.45 12.29 31.83
N LYS A 117 -10.31 12.38 31.14
CA LYS A 117 -10.00 13.45 30.16
C LYS A 117 -10.38 13.09 28.72
N PHE A 118 -10.34 11.80 28.37
CA PHE A 118 -10.51 11.27 27.01
C PHE A 118 -11.51 10.10 26.95
N GLY A 119 -12.26 9.81 28.02
CA GLY A 119 -13.34 8.81 28.01
C GLY A 119 -14.60 9.32 27.29
N ASN A 120 -15.44 8.41 26.84
CA ASN A 120 -16.55 8.67 25.91
C ASN A 120 -17.90 8.95 26.57
N GLN A 121 -17.93 9.38 27.83
CA GLN A 121 -19.19 9.74 28.48
C GLN A 121 -19.50 11.21 28.19
N ASP A 122 -20.44 11.46 27.29
CA ASP A 122 -21.00 12.78 27.03
C ASP A 122 -22.48 12.80 27.47
N GLU A 123 -22.77 13.55 28.54
CA GLU A 123 -24.12 13.70 29.11
C GLU A 123 -25.12 14.32 28.11
N LYS A 124 -24.65 14.98 27.03
CA LYS A 124 -25.52 15.67 26.06
C LYS A 124 -26.02 14.77 24.93
N PHE A 125 -25.38 13.63 24.65
CA PHE A 125 -25.74 12.76 23.53
C PHE A 125 -25.89 11.30 23.98
N ALA A 126 -27.08 10.96 24.48
CA ALA A 126 -27.42 9.60 24.94
C ALA A 126 -27.23 8.49 23.89
N THR A 127 -27.21 8.84 22.60
CA THR A 127 -26.88 7.93 21.50
C THR A 127 -25.41 7.49 21.49
N VAL A 128 -24.48 8.33 21.95
CA VAL A 128 -23.05 7.99 22.08
C VAL A 128 -22.84 7.04 23.27
N ASP A 129 -23.60 7.24 24.34
CA ASP A 129 -23.55 6.41 25.56
C ASP A 129 -24.17 5.01 25.34
N ARG A 130 -25.20 4.92 24.48
CA ARG A 130 -25.86 3.65 24.08
C ARG A 130 -24.93 2.64 23.39
N VAL A 131 -23.85 3.09 22.74
CA VAL A 131 -22.90 2.21 22.04
C VAL A 131 -21.81 1.67 22.98
N ASN A 132 -21.91 1.91 24.29
CA ASN A 132 -21.03 1.34 25.33
C ASN A 132 -19.54 1.36 24.91
N ASN A 133 -18.95 2.56 24.92
CA ASN A 133 -17.50 2.77 24.76
C ASN A 133 -16.88 2.47 23.37
N ARG A 134 -17.55 2.88 22.28
CA ARG A 134 -16.95 2.87 20.94
C ARG A 134 -17.01 4.21 20.21
N SER A 135 -16.78 5.35 20.87
CA SER A 135 -16.63 6.61 20.12
C SER A 135 -15.99 7.78 20.89
N TRP A 136 -14.74 8.14 20.63
CA TRP A 136 -14.25 9.49 20.92
C TRP A 136 -14.65 10.46 19.79
N MET A 137 -15.37 11.52 20.17
CA MET A 137 -15.65 12.67 19.34
C MET A 137 -14.44 13.61 19.33
N GLY A 138 -13.75 13.76 18.18
CA GLY A 138 -12.91 14.93 17.95
C GLY A 138 -11.85 14.84 16.85
N TYR A 139 -11.19 15.98 16.63
CA TYR A 139 -10.25 16.23 15.53
C TYR A 139 -8.81 15.73 15.76
N SER A 140 -8.51 15.10 16.90
CA SER A 140 -7.12 14.79 17.26
C SER A 140 -6.58 13.53 16.57
N ILE A 141 -5.41 13.68 15.94
CA ILE A 141 -4.67 12.63 15.21
C ILE A 141 -3.98 11.64 16.19
N PHE A 142 -3.66 12.09 17.40
CA PHE A 142 -2.79 11.39 18.35
C PHE A 142 -3.31 10.06 18.95
N PRO A 143 -4.60 9.90 19.32
CA PRO A 143 -5.08 8.68 19.98
C PRO A 143 -4.96 7.41 19.15
N GLY A 144 -5.30 7.49 17.86
CA GLY A 144 -5.33 6.32 16.97
C GLY A 144 -3.95 5.88 16.51
N PHE A 145 -2.94 6.74 16.59
CA PHE A 145 -1.57 6.42 16.18
C PHE A 145 -0.93 5.34 17.08
N PHE A 146 -1.17 5.42 18.39
CA PHE A 146 -0.62 4.45 19.36
C PHE A 146 -1.31 3.08 19.34
N GLN A 147 -2.49 2.95 18.73
CA GLN A 147 -3.20 1.68 18.69
C GLN A 147 -2.41 0.60 17.95
N ASN A 148 -1.70 0.96 16.88
CA ASN A 148 -0.84 0.02 16.15
C ASN A 148 0.30 -0.53 17.02
N VAL A 149 0.86 0.33 17.88
CA VAL A 149 1.89 -0.07 18.86
C VAL A 149 1.30 -1.03 19.90
N ALA A 150 0.09 -0.75 20.38
CA ALA A 150 -0.60 -1.64 21.32
C ALA A 150 -0.96 -3.00 20.71
N ASP A 151 -1.45 -3.03 19.47
CA ASP A 151 -1.76 -4.27 18.75
C ASP A 151 -0.48 -5.10 18.54
N GLY A 152 0.64 -4.45 18.16
CA GLY A 152 1.95 -5.11 18.07
C GLY A 152 2.44 -5.68 19.40
N MET A 153 2.37 -4.88 20.48
CA MET A 153 2.74 -5.34 21.83
C MET A 153 1.87 -6.51 22.30
N LYS A 154 0.56 -6.48 21.98
CA LYS A 154 -0.36 -7.59 22.26
C LYS A 154 0.08 -8.88 21.57
N PHE A 155 0.47 -8.84 20.29
CA PHE A 155 0.96 -10.03 19.58
C PHE A 155 2.26 -10.57 20.14
N LEU A 156 3.17 -9.70 20.62
CA LEU A 156 4.43 -10.10 21.25
C LEU A 156 4.25 -10.83 22.59
N VAL A 157 3.21 -10.48 23.35
CA VAL A 157 2.94 -11.08 24.67
C VAL A 157 2.13 -12.38 24.57
N LYS A 158 1.44 -12.60 23.45
CA LYS A 158 0.64 -13.81 23.25
C LYS A 158 1.53 -15.06 23.15
N GLU A 159 1.02 -16.15 23.72
CA GLU A 159 1.65 -17.46 23.65
C GLU A 159 1.75 -17.96 22.20
N HIS A 160 2.88 -18.58 21.88
CA HIS A 160 3.11 -19.25 20.61
C HIS A 160 2.72 -20.74 20.72
N MET A 161 1.75 -21.16 19.91
CA MET A 161 1.26 -22.53 19.87
C MET A 161 1.44 -23.10 18.46
N VAL A 162 2.20 -24.20 18.34
CA VAL A 162 2.35 -24.95 17.09
C VAL A 162 1.49 -26.20 17.14
N PRO A 163 0.66 -26.49 16.12
CA PRO A 163 -0.13 -27.72 16.09
C PRO A 163 0.76 -28.96 16.16
N GLN A 164 0.36 -29.98 16.95
CA GLN A 164 1.19 -31.17 17.16
C GLN A 164 1.47 -31.98 15.89
N ARG A 165 0.52 -31.96 14.95
CA ARG A 165 0.59 -32.70 13.68
C ARG A 165 1.06 -31.83 12.50
N ALA A 166 1.39 -30.56 12.75
CA ALA A 166 1.95 -29.68 11.73
C ALA A 166 3.38 -30.07 11.38
N ASP A 167 3.79 -29.78 10.15
CA ASP A 167 5.21 -29.78 9.80
C ASP A 167 5.87 -28.56 10.44
N LYS A 168 6.54 -28.79 11.58
CA LYS A 168 7.10 -27.71 12.40
C LYS A 168 8.09 -26.84 11.64
N LEU A 169 8.93 -27.41 10.78
CA LEU A 169 9.96 -26.63 10.09
C LEU A 169 9.29 -25.65 9.11
N ILE A 170 8.40 -26.17 8.27
CA ILE A 170 7.74 -25.36 7.25
C ILE A 170 6.77 -24.37 7.89
N PHE A 171 6.03 -24.78 8.93
CA PHE A 171 5.10 -23.92 9.66
C PHE A 171 5.83 -22.70 10.24
N GLU A 172 7.01 -22.93 10.81
CA GLU A 172 7.83 -21.89 11.40
C GLU A 172 8.47 -20.96 10.37
N VAL A 173 8.95 -21.50 9.25
CA VAL A 173 9.68 -20.73 8.23
C VAL A 173 8.75 -19.91 7.33
N SER A 174 7.52 -20.38 7.09
CA SER A 174 6.60 -19.76 6.11
C SER A 174 6.31 -18.28 6.38
N PRO A 175 5.97 -17.84 7.62
CA PRO A 175 5.79 -16.42 7.90
C PRO A 175 7.04 -15.58 7.61
N PHE A 176 8.23 -16.09 7.90
CA PHE A 176 9.46 -15.37 7.61
C PHE A 176 9.72 -15.23 6.11
N LEU A 177 9.37 -16.22 5.29
CA LEU A 177 9.45 -16.11 3.81
C LEU A 177 8.53 -15.01 3.26
N ILE A 178 7.29 -14.93 3.76
CA ILE A 178 6.32 -13.91 3.35
C ILE A 178 6.75 -12.50 3.81
N VAL A 179 7.23 -12.38 5.05
CA VAL A 179 7.69 -11.09 5.60
C VAL A 179 8.96 -10.64 4.89
N SER A 180 9.96 -11.51 4.73
CA SER A 180 11.23 -11.18 4.08
C SER A 180 11.04 -10.71 2.64
N SER A 181 10.27 -11.43 1.82
CA SER A 181 9.94 -10.99 0.46
C SER A 181 9.31 -9.60 0.46
N THR A 182 8.39 -9.34 1.38
CA THR A 182 7.74 -8.03 1.52
C THR A 182 8.72 -6.91 1.91
N LEU A 183 9.66 -7.18 2.82
CA LEU A 183 10.68 -6.22 3.23
C LEU A 183 11.71 -5.94 2.12
N LEU A 184 12.03 -6.93 1.30
CA LEU A 184 12.92 -6.75 0.15
C LEU A 184 12.34 -5.77 -0.88
N ILE A 185 11.01 -5.80 -1.09
CA ILE A 185 10.34 -4.81 -1.96
C ILE A 185 10.47 -3.41 -1.38
N LEU A 186 10.30 -3.21 -0.07
CA LEU A 186 10.49 -1.89 0.54
C LEU A 186 11.90 -1.35 0.35
N GLY A 187 12.92 -2.22 0.32
CA GLY A 187 14.31 -1.82 0.17
C GLY A 187 14.62 -1.08 -1.13
N ILE A 188 13.85 -1.32 -2.20
CA ILE A 188 14.03 -0.69 -3.51
C ILE A 188 13.12 0.51 -3.75
N ILE A 189 12.24 0.85 -2.82
CA ILE A 189 11.31 1.98 -2.98
C ILE A 189 12.06 3.30 -2.68
N PRO A 190 12.24 4.19 -3.68
CA PRO A 190 12.79 5.51 -3.42
C PRO A 190 11.70 6.43 -2.82
N LEU A 191 12.10 7.37 -1.97
CA LEU A 191 11.22 8.45 -1.49
C LEU A 191 11.45 9.75 -2.28
N SER A 192 12.67 9.95 -2.74
CA SER A 192 13.08 11.07 -3.59
C SER A 192 14.35 10.71 -4.35
N SER A 193 14.79 11.55 -5.29
CA SER A 193 16.04 11.34 -6.04
C SER A 193 17.28 11.24 -5.13
N GLY A 194 17.28 11.94 -3.98
CA GLY A 194 18.35 11.88 -2.97
C GLY A 194 18.00 11.09 -1.69
N MET A 195 16.82 10.45 -1.66
CA MET A 195 16.34 9.70 -0.49
C MET A 195 15.89 8.30 -0.92
N TYR A 196 16.83 7.36 -1.00
CA TYR A 196 16.57 5.97 -1.32
C TYR A 196 17.59 5.07 -0.61
N ALA A 197 17.21 3.81 -0.33
CA ALA A 197 18.07 2.85 0.35
C ALA A 197 19.05 2.18 -0.64
N THR A 198 18.54 1.63 -1.74
CA THR A 198 19.35 1.09 -2.84
C THR A 198 18.73 1.47 -4.18
N ASN A 199 19.57 1.55 -5.22
CA ASN A 199 19.15 1.87 -6.59
C ASN A 199 19.82 0.92 -7.60
N PRO A 200 19.38 -0.35 -7.69
CA PRO A 200 19.89 -1.27 -8.69
C PRO A 200 19.37 -0.91 -10.09
N GLU A 201 20.20 -1.09 -11.13
CA GLU A 201 19.82 -0.85 -12.54
C GLU A 201 18.58 -1.65 -12.96
N LEU A 202 18.46 -2.88 -12.44
CA LEU A 202 17.36 -3.80 -12.72
C LEU A 202 16.27 -3.79 -11.63
N SER A 203 15.97 -2.63 -11.04
CA SER A 203 15.00 -2.48 -9.94
C SER A 203 13.61 -3.05 -10.25
N ILE A 204 13.07 -2.80 -11.44
CA ILE A 204 11.76 -3.31 -11.86
C ILE A 204 11.79 -4.83 -11.97
N LEU A 205 12.84 -5.40 -12.59
CA LEU A 205 12.99 -6.85 -12.71
C LEU A 205 13.16 -7.52 -11.35
N TYR A 206 13.87 -6.86 -10.42
CA TYR A 206 14.00 -7.31 -9.05
C TYR A 206 12.65 -7.34 -8.32
N ALA A 207 11.81 -6.30 -8.49
CA ALA A 207 10.45 -6.29 -7.94
C ALA A 207 9.62 -7.48 -8.47
N ILE A 208 9.65 -7.69 -9.80
CA ILE A 208 9.00 -8.83 -10.48
C ILE A 208 9.43 -10.16 -9.85
N ALA A 209 10.74 -10.37 -9.65
CA ALA A 209 11.27 -11.62 -9.10
C ALA A 209 10.81 -11.87 -7.65
N ILE A 210 10.66 -10.82 -6.84
CA ILE A 210 10.25 -10.97 -5.44
C ILE A 210 8.75 -11.24 -5.31
N PHE A 211 7.91 -10.65 -6.15
CA PHE A 211 6.48 -10.94 -6.14
C PHE A 211 6.20 -12.44 -6.29
N GLY A 212 6.95 -13.15 -7.15
CA GLY A 212 6.83 -14.60 -7.33
C GLY A 212 7.24 -15.47 -6.14
N ILE A 213 7.82 -14.91 -5.08
CA ILE A 213 8.13 -15.65 -3.84
C ILE A 213 6.88 -15.79 -2.96
N ALA A 214 5.98 -14.80 -2.99
CA ALA A 214 4.84 -14.73 -2.08
C ALA A 214 3.87 -15.93 -2.20
N PRO A 215 3.46 -16.38 -3.40
CA PRO A 215 2.54 -17.52 -3.55
C PRO A 215 3.06 -18.81 -2.91
N ILE A 216 4.37 -19.04 -2.99
CA ILE A 216 5.03 -20.20 -2.40
C ILE A 216 4.95 -20.14 -0.87
N GLY A 217 5.20 -18.96 -0.30
CA GLY A 217 5.10 -18.75 1.14
C GLY A 217 3.69 -19.02 1.67
N VAL A 218 2.67 -18.57 0.96
CA VAL A 218 1.25 -18.80 1.31
C VAL A 218 0.89 -20.28 1.21
N PHE A 219 1.30 -20.94 0.14
CA PHE A 219 1.08 -22.38 -0.02
C PHE A 219 1.72 -23.19 1.12
N PHE A 220 2.97 -22.87 1.48
CA PHE A 220 3.66 -23.55 2.58
C PHE A 220 3.02 -23.29 3.95
N ALA A 221 2.51 -22.08 4.20
CA ALA A 221 1.75 -21.77 5.40
C ALA A 221 0.46 -22.63 5.49
N GLY A 222 -0.25 -22.76 4.37
CA GLY A 222 -1.45 -23.60 4.26
C GLY A 222 -1.18 -25.09 4.45
N TRP A 223 -0.14 -25.61 3.78
CA TRP A 223 0.23 -27.02 3.80
C TRP A 223 0.76 -27.49 5.16
N SER A 224 1.68 -26.71 5.75
CA SER A 224 2.38 -27.09 6.99
C SER A 224 1.46 -27.16 8.21
N SER A 225 0.35 -26.42 8.17
CA SER A 225 -0.65 -26.35 9.23
C SER A 225 -1.40 -27.67 9.50
N ASN A 226 -1.37 -28.63 8.56
CA ASN A 226 -2.02 -29.94 8.68
C ASN A 226 -3.52 -29.86 9.10
N ASN A 227 -4.24 -28.85 8.59
CA ASN A 227 -5.68 -28.71 8.68
C ASN A 227 -6.27 -28.72 7.25
N LYS A 228 -7.34 -29.50 7.04
CA LYS A 228 -7.99 -29.64 5.71
C LYS A 228 -8.51 -28.31 5.17
N TYR A 229 -9.08 -27.46 6.04
CA TYR A 229 -9.62 -26.17 5.61
C TYR A 229 -8.49 -25.20 5.26
N THR A 230 -7.46 -25.12 6.10
CA THR A 230 -6.28 -24.28 5.89
C THR A 230 -5.50 -24.66 4.63
N LEU A 231 -5.40 -25.97 4.34
CA LEU A 231 -4.79 -26.45 3.09
C LEU A 231 -5.60 -26.04 1.85
N ILE A 232 -6.93 -26.16 1.89
CA ILE A 232 -7.80 -25.72 0.79
C ILE A 232 -7.68 -24.19 0.59
N GLY A 233 -7.63 -23.42 1.67
CA GLY A 233 -7.37 -21.98 1.64
C GLY A 233 -6.03 -21.63 1.02
N GLY A 234 -4.95 -22.33 1.41
CA GLY A 234 -3.62 -22.14 0.84
C GLY A 234 -3.54 -22.45 -0.65
N ILE A 235 -4.19 -23.52 -1.12
CA ILE A 235 -4.25 -23.86 -2.55
C ILE A 235 -5.04 -22.80 -3.34
N ARG A 236 -6.18 -22.34 -2.82
CA ARG A 236 -7.00 -21.30 -3.46
C ARG A 236 -6.25 -19.98 -3.56
N SER A 237 -5.61 -19.56 -2.47
CA SER A 237 -4.78 -18.35 -2.43
C SER A 237 -3.63 -18.44 -3.43
N ALA A 238 -2.85 -19.52 -3.39
CA ALA A 238 -1.73 -19.70 -4.32
C ALA A 238 -2.19 -19.66 -5.79
N ALA A 239 -3.30 -20.32 -6.12
CA ALA A 239 -3.86 -20.28 -7.47
C ALA A 239 -4.32 -18.87 -7.88
N GLN A 240 -4.93 -18.11 -6.97
CA GLN A 240 -5.29 -16.71 -7.20
C GLN A 240 -4.05 -15.85 -7.43
N LEU A 241 -3.08 -15.86 -6.51
CA LEU A 241 -1.89 -15.03 -6.61
C LEU A 241 -1.16 -15.30 -7.95
N THR A 242 -0.97 -16.56 -8.34
CA THR A 242 -0.37 -16.89 -9.64
C THR A 242 -1.18 -16.38 -10.84
N ALA A 243 -2.52 -16.40 -10.79
CA ALA A 243 -3.36 -15.92 -11.89
C ALA A 243 -3.27 -14.40 -12.11
N TYR A 244 -3.00 -13.63 -11.05
CA TYR A 244 -2.91 -12.16 -11.10
C TYR A 244 -1.47 -11.66 -11.18
N GLU A 245 -0.49 -12.49 -10.84
CA GLU A 245 0.92 -12.19 -11.00
C GLU A 245 1.28 -11.97 -12.47
N ILE A 246 0.91 -12.89 -13.38
CA ILE A 246 1.29 -12.77 -14.80
C ILE A 246 0.80 -11.44 -15.42
N PRO A 247 -0.48 -11.03 -15.28
CA PRO A 247 -0.92 -9.71 -15.75
C PRO A 247 -0.18 -8.56 -15.06
N LEU A 248 0.12 -8.64 -13.76
CA LEU A 248 0.92 -7.65 -13.05
C LEU A 248 2.31 -7.50 -13.69
N LEU A 249 3.01 -8.62 -13.95
CA LEU A 249 4.34 -8.60 -14.56
C LEU A 249 4.33 -7.96 -15.95
N LEU A 250 3.30 -8.25 -16.76
CA LEU A 250 3.12 -7.66 -18.09
C LEU A 250 2.83 -6.15 -18.00
N THR A 251 2.06 -5.69 -17.01
CA THR A 251 1.87 -4.25 -16.80
C THR A 251 3.16 -3.55 -16.40
N LEU A 252 3.98 -4.15 -15.54
CA LEU A 252 5.30 -3.62 -15.18
C LEU A 252 6.24 -3.59 -16.39
N LEU A 253 6.21 -4.63 -17.23
CA LEU A 253 6.95 -4.66 -18.49
C LEU A 253 6.52 -3.52 -19.42
N SER A 254 5.23 -3.23 -19.51
CA SER A 254 4.72 -2.14 -20.35
C SER A 254 5.25 -0.76 -19.89
N VAL A 255 5.43 -0.56 -18.57
CA VAL A 255 6.06 0.65 -18.02
C VAL A 255 7.54 0.72 -18.41
N ALA A 256 8.28 -0.38 -18.28
CA ALA A 256 9.70 -0.46 -18.67
C ALA A 256 9.91 -0.24 -20.17
N VAL A 257 9.00 -0.73 -21.01
CA VAL A 257 9.02 -0.49 -22.47
C VAL A 257 8.78 0.98 -22.79
N LEU A 258 7.83 1.63 -22.10
CA LEU A 258 7.53 3.04 -22.33
C LEU A 258 8.68 3.96 -21.87
N SER A 259 9.24 3.70 -20.69
CA SER A 259 10.34 4.49 -20.11
C SER A 259 11.70 4.21 -20.75
N GLY A 260 11.89 3.01 -21.31
CA GLY A 260 13.16 2.57 -21.88
C GLY A 260 14.21 2.17 -20.82
N THR A 261 13.79 1.93 -19.58
CA THR A 261 14.69 1.58 -18.46
C THR A 261 14.01 0.62 -17.48
N PHE A 262 14.80 -0.23 -16.82
CA PHE A 262 14.36 -1.07 -15.70
C PHE A 262 14.59 -0.40 -14.33
N ASN A 263 15.13 0.81 -14.29
CA ASN A 263 15.39 1.54 -13.07
C ASN A 263 14.16 2.37 -12.65
N ILE A 264 13.75 2.26 -11.38
CA ILE A 264 12.56 2.96 -10.87
C ILE A 264 12.78 4.48 -10.84
N ILE A 265 13.96 4.93 -10.41
CA ILE A 265 14.29 6.36 -10.31
C ILE A 265 14.34 6.98 -11.71
N GLU A 266 14.99 6.33 -12.66
CA GLU A 266 15.03 6.80 -14.05
C GLU A 266 13.63 6.79 -14.69
N SER A 267 12.79 5.80 -14.37
CA SER A 267 11.40 5.76 -14.84
C SER A 267 10.56 6.92 -14.28
N VAL A 268 10.88 7.43 -13.09
CA VAL A 268 10.24 8.63 -12.54
C VAL A 268 10.73 9.89 -13.25
N HIS A 269 12.04 10.00 -13.47
CA HIS A 269 12.62 11.12 -14.22
C HIS A 269 12.10 11.17 -15.66
N PHE A 270 11.97 10.02 -16.32
CA PHE A 270 11.38 9.91 -17.65
C PHE A 270 10.01 10.57 -17.75
N GLN A 271 9.12 10.36 -16.78
CA GLN A 271 7.78 10.96 -16.79
C GLN A 271 7.81 12.49 -16.73
N HIS A 272 8.79 13.06 -16.03
CA HIS A 272 9.00 14.51 -16.00
C HIS A 272 9.66 15.03 -17.28
N SER A 273 10.74 14.38 -17.72
CA SER A 273 11.48 14.77 -18.93
C SER A 273 10.64 14.63 -20.20
N ALA A 274 9.71 13.67 -20.25
CA ALA A 274 8.81 13.49 -21.37
C ALA A 274 7.57 14.41 -21.30
N GLY A 275 7.28 15.03 -20.16
CA GLY A 275 6.21 16.01 -20.00
C GLY A 275 4.82 15.44 -19.69
N SER A 276 4.70 14.14 -19.40
CA SER A 276 3.42 13.53 -19.07
C SER A 276 3.57 12.37 -18.11
N TRP A 277 2.59 12.24 -17.22
CA TRP A 277 2.46 11.09 -16.35
C TRP A 277 1.97 9.88 -17.13
N ASN A 278 2.52 8.72 -16.82
CA ASN A 278 2.12 7.48 -17.48
C ASN A 278 0.64 7.14 -17.24
N LEU A 279 -0.01 7.69 -16.22
CA LEU A 279 -1.46 7.55 -16.02
C LEU A 279 -2.28 8.00 -17.24
N PHE A 280 -1.89 9.11 -17.89
CA PHE A 280 -2.63 9.67 -19.04
C PHE A 280 -2.27 8.97 -20.35
N LEU A 281 -1.06 8.40 -20.43
CA LEU A 281 -0.61 7.63 -21.58
C LEU A 281 -1.11 6.19 -21.54
N MET A 282 -1.16 5.58 -20.36
CA MET A 282 -1.54 4.18 -20.18
C MET A 282 -2.64 4.02 -19.12
N PRO A 283 -3.86 4.60 -19.31
CA PRO A 283 -4.96 4.41 -18.37
C PRO A 283 -5.34 2.94 -18.16
N LEU A 284 -5.32 2.13 -19.24
CA LEU A 284 -5.55 0.69 -19.15
C LEU A 284 -4.46 0.02 -18.29
N GLY A 285 -3.18 0.32 -18.53
CA GLY A 285 -2.08 -0.19 -17.71
C GLY A 285 -2.19 0.18 -16.24
N ALA A 286 -2.59 1.41 -15.94
CA ALA A 286 -2.84 1.85 -14.57
C ALA A 286 -3.98 1.06 -13.90
N GLY A 287 -5.09 0.86 -14.61
CA GLY A 287 -6.22 0.06 -14.13
C GLY A 287 -5.85 -1.40 -13.90
N LEU A 288 -5.14 -2.02 -14.86
CA LEU A 288 -4.67 -3.40 -14.75
C LEU A 288 -3.72 -3.56 -13.55
N PHE A 289 -2.76 -2.67 -13.38
CA PHE A 289 -1.82 -2.69 -12.25
C PHE A 289 -2.55 -2.59 -10.90
N LEU A 290 -3.51 -1.68 -10.76
CA LEU A 290 -4.27 -1.55 -9.52
C LEU A 290 -5.11 -2.80 -9.24
N LEU A 291 -5.82 -3.32 -10.24
CA LEU A 291 -6.64 -4.52 -10.07
C LEU A 291 -5.82 -5.74 -9.68
N THR A 292 -4.67 -5.95 -10.33
CA THR A 292 -3.78 -7.07 -10.01
C THR A 292 -3.13 -6.90 -8.65
N MET A 293 -2.74 -5.68 -8.27
CA MET A 293 -2.19 -5.44 -6.92
C MET A 293 -3.23 -5.61 -5.80
N ILE A 294 -4.52 -5.28 -6.02
CA ILE A 294 -5.56 -5.57 -5.02
C ILE A 294 -5.71 -7.09 -4.84
N ALA A 295 -5.71 -7.84 -5.95
CA ALA A 295 -5.81 -9.29 -5.93
C ALA A 295 -4.58 -9.99 -5.31
N GLU A 296 -3.37 -9.46 -5.58
CA GLU A 296 -2.09 -9.95 -5.03
C GLU A 296 -1.99 -9.75 -3.51
N VAL A 297 -2.63 -8.71 -2.98
CA VAL A 297 -2.67 -8.46 -1.53
C VAL A 297 -3.89 -9.08 -0.87
N GLU A 298 -4.70 -9.83 -1.62
CA GLU A 298 -5.88 -10.55 -1.12
C GLU A 298 -6.89 -9.63 -0.41
N ARG A 299 -6.99 -8.36 -0.85
CA ARG A 299 -7.93 -7.40 -0.27
C ARG A 299 -9.28 -7.45 -0.97
N VAL A 300 -10.34 -7.14 -0.24
CA VAL A 300 -11.70 -6.97 -0.78
C VAL A 300 -11.64 -6.08 -2.04
N PRO A 301 -12.16 -6.54 -3.20
CA PRO A 301 -13.12 -7.64 -3.39
C PRO A 301 -12.53 -9.05 -3.64
N PHE A 302 -11.19 -9.19 -3.62
CA PHE A 302 -10.45 -10.42 -3.93
C PHE A 302 -10.01 -11.20 -2.67
N ASP A 303 -10.67 -11.02 -1.53
CA ASP A 303 -10.36 -11.64 -0.23
C ASP A 303 -10.96 -13.05 -0.04
N MET A 304 -11.39 -13.72 -1.11
CA MET A 304 -12.05 -15.02 -1.01
C MET A 304 -11.21 -16.18 -0.46
N PRO A 305 -9.88 -16.23 -0.64
CA PRO A 305 -9.11 -17.30 -0.01
C PRO A 305 -9.19 -17.31 1.52
N GLU A 306 -9.53 -16.17 2.14
CA GLU A 306 -9.75 -15.99 3.57
C GLU A 306 -11.21 -16.26 4.00
N ALA A 307 -12.16 -16.31 3.03
CA ALA A 307 -13.61 -16.22 3.26
C ALA A 307 -14.10 -16.93 4.54
N GLU A 308 -14.44 -16.14 5.56
CA GLU A 308 -14.80 -16.64 6.90
C GLU A 308 -15.96 -17.65 6.86
N ALA A 309 -16.91 -17.45 5.95
CA ALA A 309 -18.07 -18.30 5.78
C ALA A 309 -17.73 -19.72 5.26
N GLU A 310 -16.62 -19.90 4.56
CA GLU A 310 -16.22 -21.17 3.94
C GLU A 310 -15.00 -21.81 4.62
N LEU A 311 -14.03 -20.99 5.04
CA LEU A 311 -12.70 -21.45 5.47
C LEU A 311 -12.23 -20.81 6.78
N VAL A 312 -13.12 -20.17 7.56
CA VAL A 312 -12.83 -19.47 8.82
C VAL A 312 -11.93 -18.24 8.67
N GLU A 313 -10.69 -18.42 8.19
CA GLU A 313 -9.71 -17.34 7.94
C GLU A 313 -8.67 -17.77 6.88
N GLY A 314 -8.96 -18.83 6.10
CA GLY A 314 -8.09 -19.28 5.01
C GLY A 314 -6.78 -19.95 5.45
N TRP A 315 -5.66 -19.50 4.87
CA TRP A 315 -4.37 -20.18 4.95
C TRP A 315 -3.56 -19.85 6.21
N TRP A 316 -3.90 -18.77 6.93
CA TRP A 316 -3.19 -18.37 8.14
C TRP A 316 -3.94 -18.68 9.45
N THR A 317 -5.09 -19.36 9.41
CA THR A 317 -5.96 -19.63 10.57
C THR A 317 -5.25 -20.27 11.77
N GLU A 318 -4.25 -21.13 11.52
CA GLU A 318 -3.52 -21.83 12.59
C GLU A 318 -2.39 -21.00 13.21
N TYR A 319 -2.08 -19.82 12.66
CA TYR A 319 -1.03 -18.96 13.19
C TYR A 319 -1.53 -18.10 14.34
N GLY A 320 -0.86 -18.21 15.48
CA GLY A 320 -1.11 -17.40 16.68
C GLY A 320 0.02 -16.44 17.03
N GLY A 321 -0.25 -15.59 18.02
CA GLY A 321 0.76 -14.71 18.64
C GLY A 321 1.51 -13.82 17.67
N MET A 322 2.84 -13.81 17.78
CA MET A 322 3.71 -12.95 16.96
C MET A 322 3.72 -13.32 15.47
N ARG A 323 3.56 -14.61 15.11
CA ARG A 323 3.58 -15.03 13.70
C ARG A 323 2.37 -14.48 12.94
N PHE A 324 1.19 -14.53 13.56
CA PHE A 324 0.01 -13.85 13.04
C PHE A 324 0.26 -12.35 12.88
N GLY A 325 0.82 -11.70 13.92
CA GLY A 325 1.16 -10.27 13.87
C GLY A 325 2.12 -9.92 12.72
N MET A 326 3.09 -10.80 12.44
CA MET A 326 4.03 -10.65 11.33
C MET A 326 3.36 -10.80 9.95
N LEU A 327 2.48 -11.79 9.78
CA LEU A 327 1.72 -12.00 8.54
C LEU A 327 0.80 -10.81 8.26
N PHE A 328 0.07 -10.34 9.28
CA PHE A 328 -0.77 -9.17 9.20
C PHE A 328 0.04 -7.92 8.84
N MET A 329 1.20 -7.71 9.51
CA MET A 329 2.10 -6.62 9.17
C MET A 329 2.59 -6.70 7.71
N ALA A 330 2.95 -7.89 7.23
CA ALA A 330 3.42 -8.09 5.87
C ALA A 330 2.35 -7.75 4.83
N GLU A 331 1.10 -8.13 5.06
CA GLU A 331 -0.03 -7.79 4.18
C GLU A 331 -0.19 -6.26 4.03
N TYR A 332 -0.12 -5.51 5.13
CA TYR A 332 -0.17 -4.05 5.11
C TYR A 332 1.05 -3.41 4.46
N ILE A 333 2.25 -3.94 4.72
CA ILE A 333 3.47 -3.44 4.06
C ILE A 333 3.36 -3.67 2.55
N ARG A 334 2.87 -4.83 2.11
CA ARG A 334 2.71 -5.14 0.69
C ARG A 334 1.65 -4.25 0.03
N THR A 335 0.54 -3.98 0.73
CA THR A 335 -0.46 -2.98 0.32
C THR A 335 0.19 -1.61 0.13
N TYR A 336 1.06 -1.21 1.06
CA TYR A 336 1.73 0.08 0.99
C TYR A 336 2.75 0.14 -0.15
N ALA A 337 3.52 -0.93 -0.34
CA ALA A 337 4.41 -1.08 -1.48
C ALA A 337 3.65 -0.95 -2.80
N ALA A 338 2.45 -1.52 -2.92
CA ALA A 338 1.60 -1.34 -4.09
C ALA A 338 1.27 0.14 -4.37
N CYS A 339 0.93 0.90 -3.32
CA CYS A 339 0.62 2.31 -3.42
C CYS A 339 1.83 3.14 -3.85
N PHE A 340 3.02 2.81 -3.33
CA PHE A 340 4.26 3.43 -3.77
C PHE A 340 4.55 3.09 -5.23
N LEU A 341 4.55 1.82 -5.62
CA LEU A 341 4.86 1.41 -6.99
C LEU A 341 3.90 2.06 -7.99
N PHE A 342 2.60 2.14 -7.67
CA PHE A 342 1.65 2.89 -8.50
C PHE A 342 2.01 4.37 -8.61
N THR A 343 2.39 4.99 -7.49
CA THR A 343 2.83 6.39 -7.46
C THR A 343 4.07 6.62 -8.32
N HIS A 344 5.05 5.72 -8.28
CA HIS A 344 6.28 5.82 -9.06
C HIS A 344 6.02 5.58 -10.55
N PHE A 345 5.27 4.53 -10.90
CA PHE A 345 5.09 4.13 -12.29
C PHE A 345 4.06 4.96 -13.04
N PHE A 346 3.02 5.47 -12.38
CA PHE A 346 1.89 6.15 -13.05
C PHE A 346 1.69 7.61 -12.65
N LEU A 347 2.07 8.01 -11.44
CA LEU A 347 1.83 9.37 -10.93
C LEU A 347 3.10 10.23 -10.86
N GLY A 348 4.17 9.86 -11.57
CA GLY A 348 5.41 10.64 -11.63
C GLY A 348 6.18 10.75 -10.30
N GLY A 349 5.99 9.84 -9.35
CA GLY A 349 6.77 9.80 -8.11
C GLY A 349 6.74 11.11 -7.33
N TRP A 350 7.91 11.72 -7.11
CA TRP A 350 8.09 12.98 -6.38
C TRP A 350 7.76 14.24 -7.20
N HIS A 351 7.52 14.13 -8.51
CA HIS A 351 7.17 15.27 -9.36
C HIS A 351 5.72 15.73 -9.12
N LEU A 352 5.46 17.03 -9.03
CA LEU A 352 4.10 17.54 -8.83
C LEU A 352 3.26 17.46 -10.12
N PRO A 353 1.92 17.35 -10.02
CA PRO A 353 1.06 17.44 -11.20
C PRO A 353 1.24 18.80 -11.86
N PHE A 354 1.40 18.81 -13.19
CA PHE A 354 1.58 20.03 -13.98
C PHE A 354 2.74 20.91 -13.50
N GLN A 355 3.85 20.30 -13.04
CA GLN A 355 5.03 21.02 -12.57
C GLN A 355 5.50 22.09 -13.57
N GLY A 356 5.39 21.83 -14.87
CA GLY A 356 5.72 22.81 -15.91
C GLY A 356 4.86 24.06 -15.91
N LEU A 357 3.56 23.94 -15.64
CA LEU A 357 2.64 25.08 -15.53
C LEU A 357 2.85 25.84 -14.22
N ILE A 358 3.12 25.11 -13.13
CA ILE A 358 3.37 25.69 -11.79
C ILE A 358 4.68 26.47 -11.78
N SER A 359 5.73 25.98 -12.47
CA SER A 359 7.02 26.66 -12.57
C SER A 359 6.97 27.99 -13.31
N GLN A 360 5.95 28.22 -14.14
CA GLN A 360 5.75 29.46 -14.90
C GLN A 360 5.03 30.55 -14.07
N ILE A 361 4.50 30.23 -12.90
CA ILE A 361 3.80 31.18 -12.03
C ILE A 361 4.84 31.95 -11.18
N PRO A 362 4.98 33.28 -11.31
CA PRO A 362 6.06 34.10 -10.72
C PRO A 362 6.15 34.17 -9.18
N LEU A 363 5.41 33.32 -8.45
CA LEU A 363 5.42 33.26 -6.97
C LEU A 363 5.36 31.83 -6.42
N LEU A 364 4.69 30.91 -7.12
CA LEU A 364 4.67 29.48 -6.78
C LEU A 364 5.88 28.72 -7.33
N GLY A 365 6.53 29.25 -8.37
CA GLY A 365 7.66 28.62 -9.06
C GLY A 365 8.87 28.33 -8.18
N ASP A 366 9.24 29.22 -7.24
CA ASP A 366 10.38 28.93 -6.34
C ASP A 366 9.94 28.20 -5.06
N ALA A 367 8.67 28.36 -4.68
CA ALA A 367 8.12 27.77 -3.46
C ALA A 367 7.95 26.24 -3.57
N TYR A 368 7.70 25.69 -4.76
CA TYR A 368 7.52 24.24 -4.92
C TYR A 368 8.81 23.46 -4.66
N LEU A 369 9.98 24.03 -4.96
CA LEU A 369 11.30 23.44 -4.70
C LEU A 369 11.62 23.33 -3.20
N LEU A 370 10.88 24.02 -2.35
CA LEU A 370 11.02 23.93 -0.89
C LEU A 370 10.26 22.73 -0.30
N ILE A 371 9.36 22.09 -1.06
CA ILE A 371 8.63 20.92 -0.59
C ILE A 371 9.53 19.69 -0.81
N PRO A 372 9.92 18.95 0.25
CA PRO A 372 10.71 17.74 0.09
C PRO A 372 9.98 16.72 -0.80
N GLY A 373 10.68 16.14 -1.79
CA GLY A 373 10.09 15.16 -2.70
C GLY A 373 9.47 13.96 -1.98
N ALA A 374 10.09 13.56 -0.86
CA ALA A 374 9.58 12.51 0.03
C ALA A 374 8.15 12.78 0.52
N ILE A 375 7.81 14.03 0.86
CA ILE A 375 6.46 14.36 1.33
C ILE A 375 5.44 14.21 0.18
N VAL A 376 5.81 14.59 -1.03
CA VAL A 376 4.93 14.48 -2.22
C VAL A 376 4.64 13.00 -2.51
N VAL A 377 5.66 12.14 -2.52
CA VAL A 377 5.48 10.69 -2.72
C VAL A 377 4.60 10.09 -1.63
N LEU A 378 4.84 10.45 -0.36
CA LEU A 378 4.05 9.95 0.76
C LEU A 378 2.58 10.37 0.66
N LEU A 379 2.29 11.63 0.35
CA LEU A 379 0.93 12.13 0.19
C LEU A 379 0.20 11.43 -0.97
N LYS A 380 0.87 11.23 -2.10
CA LYS A 380 0.30 10.49 -3.24
C LYS A 380 0.06 9.02 -2.89
N ALA A 381 1.01 8.35 -2.25
CA ALA A 381 0.86 6.97 -1.82
C ALA A 381 -0.32 6.81 -0.83
N TRP A 382 -0.48 7.74 0.11
CA TRP A 382 -1.64 7.76 1.03
C TRP A 382 -2.96 8.03 0.32
N LEU A 383 -2.96 8.90 -0.70
CA LEU A 383 -4.14 9.14 -1.52
C LEU A 383 -4.54 7.89 -2.32
N VAL A 384 -3.57 7.23 -2.94
CA VAL A 384 -3.78 5.95 -3.65
C VAL A 384 -4.32 4.90 -2.69
N PHE A 385 -3.74 4.79 -1.48
CA PHE A 385 -4.24 3.88 -0.46
C PHE A 385 -5.71 4.15 -0.10
N LEU A 386 -6.06 5.41 0.15
CA LEU A 386 -7.42 5.81 0.51
C LEU A 386 -8.41 5.53 -0.62
N VAL A 387 -8.07 5.92 -1.85
CA VAL A 387 -8.97 5.81 -3.00
C VAL A 387 -9.09 4.38 -3.50
N VAL A 388 -7.99 3.63 -3.55
CA VAL A 388 -7.98 2.28 -4.12
C VAL A 388 -8.30 1.24 -3.05
N PHE A 389 -7.53 1.16 -1.97
CA PHE A 389 -7.66 0.05 -1.03
C PHE A 389 -8.78 0.25 0.00
N VAL A 390 -8.96 1.47 0.49
CA VAL A 390 -10.03 1.75 1.47
C VAL A 390 -11.37 1.90 0.77
N TRP A 391 -11.48 2.75 -0.25
CA TRP A 391 -12.77 3.02 -0.87
C TRP A 391 -13.28 1.85 -1.74
N ALA A 392 -12.42 1.11 -2.46
CA ALA A 392 -12.88 -0.06 -3.21
C ALA A 392 -13.47 -1.14 -2.28
N ARG A 393 -12.87 -1.35 -1.10
CA ARG A 393 -13.38 -2.27 -0.08
C ARG A 393 -14.82 -1.98 0.35
N PHE A 394 -15.23 -0.71 0.39
CA PHE A 394 -16.60 -0.33 0.77
C PHE A 394 -17.57 -0.24 -0.41
N SER A 395 -17.05 -0.06 -1.62
CA SER A 395 -17.87 0.15 -2.81
C SER A 395 -18.20 -1.14 -3.54
N LEU A 396 -17.30 -2.13 -3.47
CA LEU A 396 -17.39 -3.36 -4.24
C LEU A 396 -17.84 -4.52 -3.36
N ALA A 397 -18.70 -5.37 -3.93
CA ALA A 397 -19.07 -6.63 -3.31
C ALA A 397 -17.94 -7.66 -3.46
N ARG A 398 -17.90 -8.61 -2.53
CA ARG A 398 -17.03 -9.78 -2.60
C ARG A 398 -17.39 -10.65 -3.81
N ILE A 399 -16.37 -11.12 -4.53
CA ILE A 399 -16.52 -11.90 -5.78
C ILE A 399 -16.15 -13.35 -5.50
N ARG A 400 -16.82 -14.35 -6.09
CA ARG A 400 -16.52 -15.78 -5.85
C ARG A 400 -15.18 -16.21 -6.48
N THR A 401 -14.47 -17.18 -5.90
CA THR A 401 -13.11 -17.59 -6.34
C THR A 401 -13.02 -18.07 -7.80
N ASP A 402 -14.04 -18.77 -8.30
CA ASP A 402 -14.10 -19.17 -9.71
C ASP A 402 -14.18 -17.96 -10.66
N GLN A 403 -14.98 -16.96 -10.32
CA GLN A 403 -15.11 -15.72 -11.08
C GLN A 403 -13.82 -14.89 -11.04
N ILE A 404 -13.13 -14.88 -9.88
CA ILE A 404 -11.81 -14.26 -9.72
C ILE A 404 -10.80 -14.91 -10.69
N LEU A 405 -10.71 -16.25 -10.70
CA LEU A 405 -9.81 -16.94 -11.61
C LEU A 405 -10.19 -16.73 -13.08
N GLU A 406 -11.47 -16.77 -13.42
CA GLU A 406 -11.94 -16.50 -14.77
C GLU A 406 -11.59 -15.07 -15.23
N PHE A 407 -11.77 -14.08 -14.35
CA PHE A 407 -11.43 -12.69 -14.63
C PHE A 407 -9.93 -12.50 -14.87
N GLY A 408 -9.07 -13.11 -14.05
CA GLY A 408 -7.62 -13.07 -14.22
C GLY A 408 -7.16 -13.65 -15.56
N TRP A 409 -7.59 -14.89 -15.87
CA TRP A 409 -7.12 -15.62 -17.05
C TRP A 409 -7.79 -15.17 -18.36
N ARG A 410 -9.10 -14.91 -18.36
CA ARG A 410 -9.84 -14.61 -19.61
C ARG A 410 -9.84 -13.13 -19.97
N ILE A 411 -9.78 -12.24 -18.98
CA ILE A 411 -9.93 -10.79 -19.21
C ILE A 411 -8.62 -10.05 -18.96
N LEU A 412 -8.04 -10.15 -17.76
CA LEU A 412 -6.86 -9.35 -17.41
C LEU A 412 -5.63 -9.74 -18.22
N LEU A 413 -5.39 -11.03 -18.44
CA LEU A 413 -4.20 -11.50 -19.18
C LEU A 413 -4.17 -10.98 -20.63
N PRO A 414 -5.22 -11.15 -21.47
CA PRO A 414 -5.24 -10.56 -22.81
C PRO A 414 -5.12 -9.04 -22.82
N LEU A 415 -5.76 -8.34 -21.88
CA LEU A 415 -5.67 -6.89 -21.76
C LEU A 415 -4.25 -6.43 -21.39
N ALA A 416 -3.54 -7.17 -20.54
CA ALA A 416 -2.16 -6.86 -20.19
C ALA A 416 -1.22 -7.05 -21.38
N VAL A 417 -1.43 -8.09 -22.19
CA VAL A 417 -0.68 -8.27 -23.46
C VAL A 417 -0.96 -7.11 -24.42
N LEU A 418 -2.23 -6.72 -24.58
CA LEU A 418 -2.61 -5.55 -25.39
C LEU A 418 -1.90 -4.29 -24.89
N GLN A 419 -1.84 -4.08 -23.58
CA GLN A 419 -1.16 -2.91 -23.00
C GLN A 419 0.34 -2.87 -23.30
N VAL A 420 1.03 -4.01 -23.29
CA VAL A 420 2.45 -4.08 -23.70
C VAL A 420 2.61 -3.66 -25.17
N VAL A 421 1.74 -4.15 -26.05
CA VAL A 421 1.75 -3.78 -27.47
C VAL A 421 1.49 -2.28 -27.64
N LEU A 422 0.50 -1.72 -26.92
CA LEU A 422 0.20 -0.29 -26.95
C LEU A 422 1.39 0.56 -26.47
N ALA A 423 2.07 0.14 -25.40
CA ALA A 423 3.26 0.83 -24.90
C ALA A 423 4.39 0.85 -25.95
N GLY A 424 4.60 -0.27 -26.65
CA GLY A 424 5.54 -0.35 -27.76
C GLY A 424 5.18 0.57 -28.93
N VAL A 425 3.90 0.61 -29.32
CA VAL A 425 3.40 1.50 -30.38
C VAL A 425 3.58 2.97 -30.01
N TYR A 426 3.24 3.35 -28.77
CA TYR A 426 3.44 4.72 -28.30
C TYR A 426 4.91 5.12 -28.33
N ARG A 427 5.80 4.25 -27.86
CA ARG A 427 7.24 4.52 -27.84
C ARG A 427 7.86 4.60 -29.23
N LEU A 428 7.37 3.85 -30.22
CA LEU A 428 7.95 3.82 -31.56
C LEU A 428 7.43 4.91 -32.51
N TYR A 429 6.14 5.25 -32.42
CA TYR A 429 5.48 6.11 -33.42
C TYR A 429 5.05 7.48 -32.90
N LEU A 430 4.84 7.63 -31.58
CA LEU A 430 4.24 8.84 -30.99
C LEU A 430 5.18 9.57 -30.04
N PHE A 431 6.42 9.13 -29.94
CA PHE A 431 7.42 9.63 -29.00
C PHE A 431 8.58 10.29 -29.78
N ASP A 432 8.85 11.57 -29.50
CA ASP A 432 10.02 12.28 -30.05
C ASP A 432 11.09 12.46 -28.96
N PRO A 433 12.25 11.75 -29.06
CA PRO A 433 13.33 11.89 -28.10
C PRO A 433 13.95 13.30 -28.03
N ASN A 434 13.86 14.10 -29.09
CA ASN A 434 14.54 15.40 -29.16
C ASN A 434 13.85 16.49 -28.32
N GLU A 435 12.57 16.29 -28.03
CA GLU A 435 11.76 17.22 -27.22
C GLU A 435 11.74 16.87 -25.73
N MET A 436 12.53 15.87 -25.32
CA MET A 436 12.81 15.62 -23.91
C MET A 436 13.65 16.75 -23.32
N LYS A 437 13.24 17.29 -22.17
CA LYS A 437 13.99 18.34 -21.47
C LYS A 437 14.02 18.09 -19.97
N ASP A 438 15.22 18.02 -19.42
CA ASP A 438 15.46 17.87 -17.97
C ASP A 438 15.38 19.21 -17.21
N THR A 439 14.53 20.12 -17.69
CA THR A 439 14.33 21.43 -17.05
C THR A 439 13.20 21.35 -16.02
N ALA A 440 13.12 22.35 -15.12
CA ALA A 440 12.02 22.47 -14.16
C ALA A 440 10.62 22.44 -14.83
N ALA A 441 10.54 22.89 -16.08
CA ALA A 441 9.32 22.93 -16.85
C ALA A 441 8.88 21.56 -17.42
N GLY A 442 9.78 20.56 -17.45
CA GLY A 442 9.58 19.30 -18.17
C GLY A 442 9.76 19.45 -19.69
N GLY A 443 9.77 18.32 -20.41
CA GLY A 443 9.79 18.29 -21.87
C GLY A 443 8.40 18.18 -22.50
N TRP A 444 8.37 18.05 -23.82
CA TRP A 444 7.13 17.94 -24.63
C TRP A 444 7.24 16.79 -25.63
N ALA A 445 7.82 15.68 -25.19
CA ALA A 445 8.16 14.54 -26.05
C ALA A 445 6.94 13.76 -26.58
N TRP A 446 5.74 14.09 -26.11
CA TRP A 446 4.47 13.47 -26.50
C TRP A 446 3.58 14.38 -27.38
N ASP A 447 4.21 15.32 -28.06
CA ASP A 447 3.55 16.22 -28.98
C ASP A 447 3.30 15.50 -30.31
N ALA A 448 2.09 15.66 -30.85
CA ALA A 448 1.75 15.12 -32.16
C ALA A 448 1.07 16.19 -33.01
N PHE A 449 1.41 16.23 -34.30
CA PHE A 449 0.84 17.16 -35.29
C PHE A 449 0.99 18.66 -34.92
N GLY A 450 2.03 19.01 -34.14
CA GLY A 450 2.29 20.38 -33.69
C GLY A 450 1.36 20.88 -32.58
N ILE A 451 0.58 20.01 -31.96
CA ILE A 451 -0.26 20.34 -30.79
C ILE A 451 0.38 19.77 -29.52
N PRO A 452 0.71 20.62 -28.53
CA PRO A 452 1.29 20.19 -27.27
C PRO A 452 0.40 19.20 -26.50
N MET A 453 0.97 18.12 -25.97
CA MET A 453 0.28 17.07 -25.18
C MET A 453 -0.89 16.37 -25.88
N LEU A 454 -0.97 16.41 -27.21
CA LEU A 454 -2.08 15.80 -27.95
C LEU A 454 -2.21 14.30 -27.69
N VAL A 455 -1.09 13.57 -27.63
CA VAL A 455 -1.09 12.11 -27.44
C VAL A 455 -1.70 11.71 -26.08
N PRO A 456 -1.26 12.27 -24.93
CA PRO A 456 -1.90 12.02 -23.64
C PRO A 456 -3.39 12.38 -23.61
N ILE A 457 -3.77 13.52 -24.20
CA ILE A 457 -5.16 13.99 -24.19
C ILE A 457 -6.05 13.05 -25.00
N LEU A 458 -5.68 12.74 -26.24
CA LEU A 458 -6.45 11.84 -27.10
C LEU A 458 -6.56 10.45 -26.46
N THR A 459 -5.46 9.94 -25.91
CA THR A 459 -5.45 8.63 -25.25
C THR A 459 -6.39 8.61 -24.05
N THR A 460 -6.33 9.65 -23.21
CA THR A 460 -7.22 9.80 -22.06
C THR A 460 -8.68 9.91 -22.47
N VAL A 461 -8.99 10.67 -23.53
CA VAL A 461 -10.37 10.82 -24.05
C VAL A 461 -10.89 9.51 -24.63
N VAL A 462 -10.07 8.78 -25.39
CA VAL A 462 -10.43 7.46 -25.95
C VAL A 462 -10.75 6.48 -24.82
N TRP A 463 -9.88 6.38 -23.80
CA TRP A 463 -10.11 5.49 -22.67
C TRP A 463 -11.27 5.93 -21.77
N LEU A 464 -11.49 7.24 -21.58
CA LEU A 464 -12.70 7.75 -20.93
C LEU A 464 -13.96 7.38 -21.73
N GLY A 465 -13.92 7.47 -23.05
CA GLY A 465 -15.01 7.06 -23.92
C GLY A 465 -15.32 5.57 -23.78
N ILE A 466 -14.28 4.72 -23.80
CA ILE A 466 -14.41 3.28 -23.56
C ILE A 466 -14.96 3.01 -22.15
N PHE A 467 -14.46 3.71 -21.13
CA PHE A 467 -14.93 3.57 -19.75
C PHE A 467 -16.40 3.97 -19.61
N VAL A 468 -16.81 5.10 -20.20
CA VAL A 468 -18.21 5.56 -20.20
C VAL A 468 -19.11 4.58 -20.97
N LEU A 469 -18.63 4.02 -22.09
CA LEU A 469 -19.35 2.99 -22.84
C LEU A 469 -19.57 1.74 -21.98
N PHE A 470 -18.55 1.28 -21.25
CA PHE A 470 -18.69 0.15 -20.32
C PHE A 470 -19.56 0.47 -19.10
N LEU A 471 -19.59 1.73 -18.66
CA LEU A 471 -20.44 2.17 -17.56
C LEU A 471 -21.90 2.31 -17.98
N ASN A 472 -22.14 2.63 -19.25
CA ASN A 472 -23.48 2.71 -19.82
C ASN A 472 -24.00 1.31 -20.08
N ASP A 473 -24.73 0.77 -19.10
CA ASP A 473 -25.38 -0.53 -19.22
C ASP A 473 -26.47 -0.51 -20.32
N GLU A 474 -26.14 -1.07 -21.48
CA GLU A 474 -27.03 -1.13 -22.66
C GLU A 474 -28.22 -2.10 -22.46
N ASP A 475 -28.19 -2.98 -21.46
CA ASP A 475 -29.19 -4.04 -21.31
C ASP A 475 -29.71 -4.17 -19.87
N LYS A 476 -30.51 -3.16 -19.47
CA LYS A 476 -31.11 -3.05 -18.12
C LYS A 476 -32.14 -4.14 -17.80
N SER A 477 -32.60 -4.90 -18.78
CA SER A 477 -33.72 -5.86 -18.64
C SER A 477 -33.37 -7.31 -18.99
N GLY A 478 -32.16 -7.60 -19.49
CA GLY A 478 -31.97 -8.78 -20.32
C GLY A 478 -31.17 -9.95 -19.73
N ASN A 479 -30.08 -9.71 -19.01
CA ASN A 479 -29.04 -10.73 -19.01
C ASN A 479 -28.73 -11.36 -17.64
N THR A 480 -29.56 -12.31 -17.21
CA THR A 480 -29.35 -13.11 -15.98
C THR A 480 -28.02 -13.88 -15.93
N GLU A 481 -27.25 -13.93 -17.03
CA GLU A 481 -25.94 -14.61 -17.10
C GLU A 481 -24.76 -13.69 -16.78
N ARG A 482 -24.97 -12.40 -16.46
CA ARG A 482 -23.86 -11.50 -16.10
C ARG A 482 -23.24 -11.87 -14.75
N MET A 483 -21.91 -11.89 -14.70
CA MET A 483 -21.12 -12.17 -13.49
C MET A 483 -21.35 -11.17 -12.33
N PHE A 484 -21.85 -9.95 -12.62
CA PHE A 484 -22.06 -8.87 -11.64
C PHE A 484 -23.45 -8.24 -11.79
N HIS A 485 -24.51 -8.96 -11.41
CA HIS A 485 -25.82 -8.34 -11.23
C HIS A 485 -25.90 -7.71 -9.84
N VAL A 486 -25.91 -6.37 -9.80
CA VAL A 486 -26.20 -5.60 -8.58
C VAL A 486 -27.45 -4.76 -8.81
N TYR A 487 -28.50 -5.37 -9.35
CA TYR A 487 -29.81 -4.72 -9.39
C TYR A 487 -30.57 -5.04 -8.10
N THR A 488 -30.82 -4.00 -7.32
CA THR A 488 -31.86 -4.04 -6.29
C THR A 488 -33.14 -3.55 -6.97
N GLU A 489 -34.07 -4.47 -7.27
CA GLU A 489 -35.36 -4.11 -7.91
C GLU A 489 -36.14 -3.07 -7.10
N LYS A 490 -35.93 -3.03 -5.78
CA LYS A 490 -36.45 -2.01 -4.88
C LYS A 490 -35.30 -1.38 -4.10
N PRO A 491 -35.17 -0.04 -4.05
CA PRO A 491 -34.13 0.64 -3.28
C PRO A 491 -34.25 0.29 -1.79
N ALA A 492 -33.12 0.03 -1.13
CA ALA A 492 -33.07 -0.30 0.29
C ALA A 492 -33.76 0.77 1.13
N GLY A 493 -34.77 0.37 1.92
CA GLY A 493 -35.58 1.27 2.77
C GLY A 493 -36.99 1.57 2.28
N THR A 494 -37.39 1.06 1.10
CA THR A 494 -38.78 1.15 0.61
C THR A 494 -39.66 -0.05 0.98
N TYR A 495 -39.10 -1.05 1.66
CA TYR A 495 -39.84 -2.20 2.15
C TYR A 495 -40.69 -1.82 3.37
N VAL A 496 -41.99 -1.65 3.16
CA VAL A 496 -42.99 -1.64 4.23
C VAL A 496 -43.43 -3.10 4.43
N PRO A 497 -43.24 -3.70 5.61
CA PRO A 497 -43.72 -5.05 5.87
C PRO A 497 -45.24 -5.13 5.60
N GLY A 498 -45.66 -5.95 4.64
CA GLY A 498 -47.07 -6.19 4.33
C GLY A 498 -47.63 -5.55 3.06
N GLN A 499 -46.79 -5.03 2.15
CA GLN A 499 -47.21 -4.68 0.78
C GLN A 499 -46.31 -5.41 -0.22
N GLU A 500 -46.92 -6.25 -1.07
CA GLU A 500 -46.27 -7.08 -2.09
C GLU A 500 -45.44 -6.26 -3.10
#